data_AF-A0A2W7Q8E3-F1
#
_entry.id   AF-A0A2W7Q8E3-F1
#
_cell.length_a   1.000
_cell.length_b   1.000
_cell.length_c   1.000
_cell.angle_alpha   90.00
_cell.angle_beta   90.00
_cell.angle_gamma   90.00
#
_symmetry.space_group_name_H-M   'P 1'
#
loop_
_entity.id
_entity.type
_entity.pdbx_description
1 polymer ?
#
loop_
_entity_poly.entity_id
_entity_poly.type
_entity_poly.pdbx_seq_one_letter_code
_entity_poly.pdbx_strand_id
1 'polypeptide(L)'
;MRGWLCTIMRNRFYTNIKKRRRERTGADECASTNISTPGTQEWHIQGCELTQALQELPLHYREAVVIVLVMGESYIDASRLMDCDIGTIKSRVNRGRNMLKAKLGEAHQPR
;
A
#
# COMPACT_ATOMS: atom_id res chain seq x y z
N MET A 1 -51.43 -16.12 28.15
CA MET A 1 -50.33 -15.50 27.39
C MET A 1 -48.99 -16.26 27.38
N ARG A 2 -48.78 -17.30 28.21
CA ARG A 2 -47.48 -18.02 28.28
C ARG A 2 -47.13 -18.87 27.05
N GLY A 3 -48.11 -19.51 26.41
CA GLY A 3 -47.86 -20.41 25.26
C GLY A 3 -47.30 -19.72 24.00
N TRP A 4 -47.73 -18.50 23.71
CA TRP A 4 -47.21 -17.72 22.57
C TRP A 4 -45.75 -17.31 22.78
N LEU A 5 -45.40 -16.88 24.00
CA LEU A 5 -44.03 -16.55 24.38
C LEU A 5 -43.09 -17.76 24.31
N CYS A 6 -43.53 -18.92 24.83
CA CYS A 6 -42.77 -20.17 24.74
C CYS A 6 -42.49 -20.56 23.28
N THR A 7 -43.45 -20.31 22.38
CA THR A 7 -43.29 -20.59 20.95
C THR A 7 -42.25 -19.67 20.30
N ILE A 8 -42.28 -18.36 20.60
CA ILE A 8 -41.30 -17.39 20.09
C ILE A 8 -39.89 -17.73 20.60
N MET A 9 -39.74 -18.01 21.91
CA MET A 9 -38.44 -18.37 22.49
C MET A 9 -37.89 -19.65 21.88
N ARG A 10 -38.73 -20.67 21.69
CA ARG A 10 -38.34 -21.94 21.04
C ARG A 10 -37.88 -21.72 19.59
N ASN A 11 -38.62 -20.93 18.82
CA ASN A 11 -38.25 -20.63 17.43
C ASN A 11 -36.94 -19.83 17.36
N ARG A 12 -36.76 -18.84 18.25
CA ARG A 12 -35.50 -18.08 18.38
C ARG A 12 -34.32 -18.98 18.73
N PHE A 13 -34.52 -19.92 19.65
CA PHE A 13 -33.52 -20.89 20.07
C PHE A 13 -33.09 -21.80 18.91
N TYR A 14 -34.04 -22.38 18.17
CA TYR A 14 -33.72 -23.23 17.02
C TYR A 14 -33.01 -22.47 15.89
N THR A 15 -33.42 -21.22 15.61
CA THR A 15 -32.73 -20.37 14.64
C THR A 15 -31.30 -20.06 15.08
N ASN A 16 -31.09 -19.76 16.36
CA ASN A 16 -29.76 -19.51 16.90
C ASN A 16 -28.86 -20.75 16.87
N ILE A 17 -29.39 -21.95 17.14
CA ILE A 17 -28.63 -23.21 16.99
C ILE A 17 -28.21 -23.43 15.54
N LYS A 18 -29.14 -23.26 14.58
CA LYS A 18 -28.82 -23.41 13.15
C LYS A 18 -27.78 -22.39 12.68
N LYS A 19 -27.85 -21.15 13.20
CA LYS A 19 -26.87 -20.09 12.92
C LYS A 19 -25.50 -20.43 13.51
N ARG A 20 -25.44 -20.80 14.79
CA ARG A 20 -24.21 -21.23 15.50
C ARG A 20 -23.56 -22.47 14.89
N ARG A 21 -24.33 -23.37 14.28
CA ARG A 21 -23.81 -24.53 13.55
C ARG A 21 -23.20 -24.16 12.18
N ARG A 22 -23.60 -23.02 11.60
CA ARG A 22 -23.02 -22.45 10.36
C ARG A 22 -21.80 -21.57 10.65
N GLU A 23 -21.76 -20.95 11.82
CA GLU A 23 -20.55 -20.35 12.37
C GLU A 23 -19.55 -21.49 12.64
N ARG A 24 -18.37 -21.43 12.03
CA ARG A 24 -17.34 -22.48 12.16
C ARG A 24 -16.96 -22.64 13.63
N THR A 25 -16.93 -23.89 14.12
CA THR A 25 -16.31 -24.22 15.40
C THR A 25 -14.83 -23.86 15.35
N GLY A 26 -14.43 -22.85 16.14
CA GLY A 26 -13.07 -22.36 16.33
C GLY A 26 -12.95 -20.86 15.99
N ALA A 27 -12.61 -19.94 16.87
CA ALA A 27 -12.46 -19.90 18.34
C ALA A 27 -12.42 -18.40 18.70
N ASP A 28 -12.69 -18.02 19.96
CA ASP A 28 -12.43 -16.65 20.46
C ASP A 28 -10.93 -16.26 20.31
N GLU A 29 -10.06 -17.26 20.13
CA GLU A 29 -8.61 -17.17 19.94
C GLU A 29 -8.14 -18.22 18.90
N CYS A 30 -8.60 -18.14 17.65
CA CYS A 30 -8.04 -19.00 16.61
C CYS A 30 -6.74 -18.38 16.08
N ALA A 31 -5.60 -19.07 16.21
CA ALA A 31 -4.32 -18.59 15.66
C ALA A 31 -4.34 -18.36 14.14
N SER A 32 -5.31 -18.97 13.43
CA SER A 32 -5.57 -18.72 12.01
C SER A 32 -6.30 -17.40 11.72
N THR A 33 -6.78 -16.70 12.75
CA THR A 33 -7.36 -15.34 12.68
C THR A 33 -6.30 -14.25 12.87
N ASN A 34 -5.09 -14.61 13.32
CA ASN A 34 -3.98 -13.67 13.35
C ASN A 34 -3.58 -13.32 11.92
N ILE A 35 -3.95 -12.11 11.51
CA ILE A 35 -3.55 -11.54 10.22
C ILE A 35 -2.03 -11.37 10.27
N SER A 36 -1.32 -12.28 9.62
CA SER A 36 0.14 -12.16 9.46
C SER A 36 0.42 -11.14 8.37
N THR A 37 1.13 -10.08 8.71
CA THR A 37 1.69 -9.14 7.73
C THR A 37 3.12 -9.55 7.40
N PRO A 38 3.55 -9.47 6.13
CA PRO A 38 4.94 -9.68 5.76
C PRO A 38 5.88 -8.77 6.58
N GLY A 39 7.11 -9.24 6.81
CA GLY A 39 8.14 -8.42 7.46
C GLY A 39 8.46 -7.16 6.64
N THR A 40 8.65 -6.03 7.31
CA THR A 40 8.91 -4.72 6.68
C THR A 40 10.39 -4.42 6.46
N GLN A 41 11.28 -5.32 6.88
CA GLN A 41 12.74 -5.10 6.86
C GLN A 41 13.28 -4.86 5.44
N GLU A 42 12.84 -5.68 4.49
CA GLU A 42 13.21 -5.55 3.08
C GLU A 42 12.78 -4.18 2.52
N TRP A 43 11.55 -3.77 2.81
CA TRP A 43 11.03 -2.45 2.41
C TRP A 43 11.81 -1.29 3.04
N HIS A 44 12.29 -1.45 4.27
CA HIS A 44 13.08 -0.43 4.93
C HIS A 44 14.45 -0.27 4.25
N ILE A 45 15.13 -1.38 3.94
CA ILE A 45 16.42 -1.37 3.25
C ILE A 45 16.26 -0.73 1.86
N GLN A 46 15.29 -1.19 1.07
CA GLN A 46 15.01 -0.64 -0.26
C GLN A 46 14.64 0.86 -0.20
N GLY A 47 13.91 1.28 0.84
CA GLY A 47 13.58 2.69 1.06
C GLY A 47 14.81 3.55 1.34
N CYS A 48 15.76 3.05 2.13
CA CYS A 48 17.05 3.70 2.37
C CYS A 48 17.88 3.80 1.09
N GLU A 49 18.00 2.72 0.31
CA GLU A 49 18.71 2.71 -0.98
C GLU A 49 18.09 3.68 -1.99
N LEU A 50 16.77 3.72 -2.09
CA LEU A 50 16.06 4.68 -2.94
C LEU A 50 16.34 6.12 -2.51
N THR A 51 16.30 6.39 -1.19
CA THR A 51 16.58 7.72 -0.65
C THR A 51 17.99 8.19 -1.01
N GLN A 52 18.98 7.31 -0.86
CA GLN A 52 20.35 7.58 -1.26
C GLN A 52 20.45 7.84 -2.78
N ALA A 53 19.86 6.96 -3.60
CA ALA A 53 19.90 7.11 -5.06
C ALA A 53 19.26 8.43 -5.54
N LEU A 54 18.17 8.87 -4.89
CA LEU A 54 17.55 10.17 -5.14
C LEU A 54 18.49 11.34 -4.80
N GLN A 55 19.21 11.27 -3.67
CA GLN A 55 20.15 12.32 -3.27
C GLN A 55 21.33 12.46 -4.23
N GLU A 56 21.71 11.40 -4.93
CA GLU A 56 22.80 11.42 -5.90
C GLU A 56 22.36 11.90 -7.30
N LEU A 57 21.06 12.08 -7.55
CA LEU A 57 20.58 12.67 -8.81
C LEU A 57 20.94 14.16 -8.88
N PRO A 58 21.26 14.69 -10.07
CA PRO A 58 21.29 16.14 -10.31
C PRO A 58 19.98 16.79 -9.87
N LEU A 59 20.08 17.98 -9.27
CA LEU A 59 18.98 18.65 -8.55
C LEU A 59 17.69 18.72 -9.38
N HIS A 60 17.77 19.20 -10.63
CA HIS A 60 16.60 19.37 -11.49
C HIS A 60 15.89 18.06 -11.86
N TYR A 61 16.61 16.93 -11.89
CA TYR A 61 16.00 15.61 -12.11
C TYR A 61 15.38 15.08 -10.82
N ARG A 62 16.06 15.29 -9.69
CA ARG A 62 15.58 14.89 -8.36
C ARG A 62 14.28 15.59 -8.02
N GLU A 63 14.22 16.91 -8.16
CA GLU A 63 13.03 17.71 -7.85
C GLU A 63 11.85 17.26 -8.70
N ALA A 64 12.03 17.14 -10.02
CA ALA A 64 10.97 16.69 -10.91
C ALA A 64 10.45 15.28 -10.55
N VAL A 65 11.36 14.36 -10.22
CA VAL A 65 11.00 13.00 -9.78
C VAL A 65 10.27 13.01 -8.44
N VAL A 66 10.74 13.77 -7.45
CA VAL A 66 10.12 13.84 -6.12
C VAL A 66 8.72 14.44 -6.21
N ILE A 67 8.57 15.55 -6.93
CA ILE A 67 7.27 16.21 -7.11
C ILE A 67 6.25 15.27 -7.75
N VAL A 68 6.62 14.61 -8.84
CA VAL A 68 5.66 13.80 -9.61
C VAL A 68 5.47 12.39 -9.03
N LEU A 69 6.53 11.71 -8.60
CA LEU A 69 6.46 10.30 -8.21
C LEU A 69 6.33 10.07 -6.70
N VAL A 70 6.84 10.99 -5.88
CA VAL A 70 6.81 10.84 -4.41
C VAL A 70 5.64 11.63 -3.82
N MET A 71 5.49 12.91 -4.22
CA MET A 71 4.37 13.74 -3.76
C MET A 71 3.08 13.48 -4.56
N GLY A 72 3.19 12.94 -5.77
CA GLY A 72 2.03 12.57 -6.59
C GLY A 72 1.39 13.74 -7.34
N GLU A 73 2.11 14.85 -7.50
CA GLU A 73 1.62 16.03 -8.22
C GLU A 73 1.46 15.76 -9.71
N SER A 74 0.52 16.49 -10.34
CA SER A 74 0.33 16.42 -11.78
C SER A 74 1.53 17.02 -12.53
N TYR A 75 1.74 16.59 -13.78
CA TYR A 75 2.80 17.17 -14.62
C TYR A 75 2.61 18.68 -14.86
N ILE A 76 1.37 19.17 -14.86
CA ILE A 76 1.05 20.59 -15.04
C ILE A 76 1.41 21.37 -13.76
N ASP A 77 1.07 20.85 -12.59
CA ASP A 77 1.35 21.53 -11.33
C ASP A 77 2.84 21.50 -11.00
N ALA A 78 3.53 20.40 -11.32
CA ALA A 78 4.99 20.33 -11.28
C ALA A 78 5.66 21.36 -12.19
N SER A 79 5.10 21.61 -13.38
CA SER A 79 5.67 22.59 -14.32
C SER A 79 5.50 24.02 -13.82
N ARG A 80 4.39 24.32 -13.16
CA ARG A 80 4.16 25.59 -12.46
C ARG A 80 5.08 25.77 -11.26
N LEU A 81 5.26 24.72 -10.45
CA LEU A 81 6.11 24.76 -9.26
C LEU A 81 7.59 24.99 -9.59
N MET A 82 8.07 24.39 -10.69
CA MET A 82 9.45 24.50 -11.15
C MET A 82 9.67 25.61 -12.20
N ASP A 83 8.65 26.41 -12.47
CA ASP A 83 8.65 27.48 -13.49
C ASP A 83 9.27 27.06 -14.83
N CYS A 84 8.75 25.98 -15.41
CA CYS A 84 9.21 25.47 -16.70
C CYS A 84 8.09 24.83 -17.53
N ASP A 85 8.40 24.50 -18.78
CA ASP A 85 7.43 23.86 -19.68
C ASP A 85 7.09 22.42 -19.24
N ILE A 86 5.85 21.99 -19.47
CA ILE A 86 5.39 20.62 -19.15
C ILE A 86 6.21 19.53 -19.85
N GLY A 87 6.67 19.77 -21.09
CA GLY A 87 7.57 18.88 -21.81
C GLY A 87 8.94 18.76 -21.13
N THR A 88 9.40 19.83 -20.46
CA THR A 88 10.62 19.81 -19.64
C THR A 88 10.44 18.93 -18.42
N ILE A 89 9.31 19.02 -17.70
CA ILE A 89 9.02 18.11 -16.58
C ILE A 89 8.98 16.66 -17.06
N LYS A 90 8.23 16.36 -18.12
CA LYS A 90 8.12 14.99 -18.68
C LYS A 90 9.50 14.42 -19.02
N SER A 91 10.35 15.19 -19.70
CA SER A 91 11.69 14.74 -20.05
C SER A 91 12.62 14.59 -18.84
N ARG A 92 12.55 15.50 -17.85
CA ARG A 92 13.30 15.41 -16.59
C ARG A 92 12.90 14.18 -15.77
N VAL A 93 11.60 13.93 -15.61
CA VAL A 93 11.08 12.73 -14.92
C VAL A 93 11.55 11.47 -15.61
N ASN A 94 11.45 11.40 -16.95
CA ASN A 94 11.89 10.22 -17.70
C ASN A 94 13.39 9.96 -17.53
N ARG A 95 14.23 11.00 -17.64
CA ARG A 95 15.69 10.86 -17.42
C ARG A 95 16.01 10.48 -15.98
N GLY A 96 15.40 11.14 -15.00
CA GLY A 96 15.57 10.82 -13.58
C GLY A 96 15.20 9.37 -13.26
N ARG A 97 14.07 8.88 -13.80
CA ARG A 97 13.67 7.46 -13.69
C ARG A 97 14.71 6.51 -14.30
N ASN A 98 15.26 6.83 -15.46
CA ASN A 98 16.28 5.99 -16.09
C ASN A 98 17.58 5.96 -15.28
N MET A 99 17.98 7.09 -14.69
CA MET A 99 19.14 7.17 -13.81
C MET A 99 18.93 6.35 -12.53
N LEU A 100 17.75 6.44 -11.92
CA LEU A 100 17.39 5.62 -10.75
C LEU A 100 17.36 4.13 -11.10
N LYS A 101 16.79 3.76 -12.24
CA LYS A 101 16.81 2.38 -12.73
C LYS A 101 18.22 1.85 -12.95
N ALA A 102 19.13 2.66 -13.51
CA ALA A 102 20.52 2.25 -13.68
C ALA A 102 21.20 2.00 -12.32
N LYS A 103 20.95 2.85 -11.32
CA LYS A 103 21.54 2.71 -9.98
C LYS A 103 20.95 1.57 -9.16
N LEU A 104 19.63 1.41 -9.19
CA LEU A 104 18.91 0.44 -8.34
C LEU A 104 18.67 -0.90 -9.04
N GLY A 105 18.61 -0.92 -10.37
CA GLY A 105 18.34 -2.12 -11.17
C GLY A 105 19.52 -3.10 -11.23
N GLU A 106 20.75 -2.64 -10.96
CA GLU A 106 21.90 -3.55 -10.75
C GLU A 106 21.90 -4.16 -9.33
N ALA A 107 21.30 -3.50 -8.35
CA ALA A 107 21.26 -3.96 -6.95
C ALA A 107 20.11 -4.95 -6.67
N HIS A 108 19.02 -4.88 -7.44
CA HIS A 108 17.76 -5.58 -7.16
C HIS A 108 17.51 -6.81 -8.06
N GLN A 109 18.51 -7.67 -8.30
CA GLN A 109 18.20 -9.00 -8.82
C GLN A 109 17.84 -9.90 -7.61
N PRO A 110 16.55 -10.17 -7.31
CA PRO A 110 16.20 -11.08 -6.23
C PRO A 110 16.78 -12.47 -6.55
N ARG A 111 17.52 -13.04 -5.59
CA ARG A 111 17.99 -14.43 -5.64
C ARG A 111 16.84 -15.40 -5.39
#